data_AF-A0A0G1XMT3-F1
#
_entry.id   AF-A0A0G1XMT3-F1
#
_cell.length_a   1.000
_cell.length_b   1.000
_cell.length_c   1.000
_cell.angle_alpha   90.00
_cell.angle_beta   90.00
_cell.angle_gamma   90.00
#
_symmetry.space_group_name_H-M   'P 1'
#
loop_
_entity.id
_entity.type
_entity.pdbx_description
1 polymer ?
#
loop_
_entity_poly.entity_id
_entity_poly.type
_entity_poly.pdbx_seq_one_letter_code
_entity_poly.pdbx_strand_id
1 'polypeptide(L)' 'LVRIRTIGDDFYNYSAKEYALIGQRSQKKYALGDSLRVKLVSADLASRQLDFELA' A
#
# COMPACT_ATOMS: atom_id res chain seq x y z
N LEU A 1 2.86 8.09 1.33
CA LEU A 1 2.39 7.18 0.27
C LEU A 1 3.02 5.80 0.47
N VAL A 2 2.22 4.73 0.48
CA VAL A 2 2.75 3.36 0.32
C VAL A 2 2.69 3.03 -1.17
N ARG A 3 3.85 2.80 -1.79
CA ARG A 3 3.89 2.42 -3.21
C ARG A 3 3.51 0.94 -3.34
N ILE A 4 2.61 0.60 -4.25
CA ILE A 4 2.19 -0.81 -4.43
C ILE A 4 3.36 -1.75 -4.75
N ARG A 5 4.41 -1.23 -5.40
CA ARG A 5 5.64 -1.97 -5.71
C ARG A 5 6.41 -2.40 -4.46
N THR A 6 6.31 -1.67 -3.34
CA THR A 6 7.02 -2.02 -2.10
C THR A 6 6.30 -3.10 -1.31
N ILE A 7 5.07 -3.47 -1.69
CA ILE A 7 4.35 -4.61 -1.10
C ILE A 7 4.95 -5.96 -1.55
N GLY A 8 5.67 -5.97 -2.68
CA GLY A 8 6.74 -6.92 -3.03
C GLY A 8 6.37 -8.37 -3.33
N ASP A 9 5.30 -8.89 -2.74
CA ASP A 9 5.10 -10.34 -2.61
C ASP A 9 4.05 -10.91 -3.57
N ASP A 10 3.27 -10.05 -4.22
CA ASP A 10 2.10 -10.45 -4.99
C ASP A 10 1.72 -9.45 -6.08
N PHE A 11 0.97 -9.91 -7.08
CA PHE A 11 0.29 -9.07 -8.04
C PHE A 11 -1.04 -8.61 -7.45
N TYR A 12 -1.16 -7.31 -7.19
CA TYR A 12 -2.38 -6.72 -6.64
C TYR A 12 -3.28 -6.17 -7.75
N ASN A 13 -4.53 -6.64 -7.77
CA ASN A 13 -5.59 -6.10 -8.61
C ASN A 13 -6.39 -5.03 -7.86
N TYR A 14 -6.66 -3.91 -8.51
CA TYR A 14 -7.52 -2.86 -7.96
C TYR A 14 -9.00 -3.14 -8.25
N SER A 15 -9.79 -3.30 -7.19
CA SER A 15 -11.25 -3.37 -7.24
C SER A 15 -11.84 -2.00 -6.90
N ALA A 16 -12.31 -1.28 -7.92
CA ALA A 16 -12.93 0.04 -7.74
C ALA A 16 -14.24 -0.03 -6.94
N LYS A 17 -14.99 -1.14 -7.04
CA LYS A 17 -16.25 -1.34 -6.32
C LYS A 17 -16.03 -1.40 -4.81
N GLU A 18 -14.92 -2.00 -4.38
CA GLU A 18 -14.60 -2.23 -2.97
C GLU A 18 -13.54 -1.25 -2.45
N TYR A 19 -13.04 -0.34 -3.29
CA TYR A 19 -11.89 0.52 -3.00
C TYR A 19 -10.73 -0.27 -2.38
N ALA A 20 -10.42 -1.42 -2.97
CA ALA A 20 -9.51 -2.39 -2.39
C ALA A 20 -8.48 -2.91 -3.40
N LEU A 21 -7.29 -3.20 -2.89
CA LEU A 21 -6.24 -3.92 -3.59
C LEU A 21 -6.28 -5.38 -3.14
N ILE A 22 -6.44 -6.32 -4.08
CA ILE A 22 -6.54 -7.75 -3.80
C ILE A 22 -5.37 -8.47 -4.46
N GLY A 23 -4.54 -9.12 -3.65
CA GLY A 23 -3.42 -9.93 -4.11
C GLY A 23 -3.91 -11.18 -4.84
N GLN A 24 -3.39 -11.46 -6.03
CA GLN A 24 -3.80 -12.60 -6.84
C GLN A 24 -3.43 -13.93 -6.20
N ARG A 25 -2.20 -14.06 -5.69
CA ARG A 25 -1.68 -15.31 -5.11
C ARG A 25 -1.96 -15.42 -3.62
N SER A 26 -1.77 -14.34 -2.88
CA SER A 26 -1.91 -14.29 -1.42
C SER A 26 -3.34 -14.08 -0.95
N GLN A 27 -4.22 -13.57 -1.84
CA GLN A 27 -5.57 -13.13 -1.51
C GLN A 27 -5.61 -12.06 -0.41
N LYS A 28 -4.46 -11.42 -0.10
CA LYS A 28 -4.40 -10.29 0.83
C LYS A 28 -5.21 -9.14 0.25
N LYS A 29 -6.13 -8.62 1.04
CA LYS A 29 -6.96 -7.47 0.69
C LYS A 29 -6.52 -6.27 1.52
N TYR A 30 -6.27 -5.15 0.87
CA TYR A 30 -6.07 -3.85 1.51
C TYR A 30 -7.16 -2.91 1.01
N ALA A 31 -8.10 -2.55 1.87
CA ALA A 31 -9.21 -1.66 1.54
C ALA A 31 -9.03 -0.28 2.18
N LEU A 32 -9.70 0.71 1.59
CA LEU A 32 -9.83 2.02 2.21
C LEU A 32 -10.53 1.88 3.58
N GLY A 33 -9.89 2.39 4.63
CA GLY A 33 -10.39 2.33 6.01
C GLY A 33 -9.72 1.28 6.89
N ASP A 34 -8.93 0.37 6.30
CA ASP A 34 -8.19 -0.62 7.07
C ASP A 34 -7.09 0.03 7.93
N SER A 35 -6.93 -0.46 9.16
CA SER A 35 -5.80 -0.10 10.01
C SER A 35 -4.58 -0.91 9.61
N LEU A 36 -3.48 -0.22 9.27
CA LEU A 36 -2.25 -0.83 8.77
C LEU A 36 -1.06 -0.37 9.62
N ARG A 37 -0.10 -1.25 9.83
CA ARG A 37 1.22 -0.86 10.34
C ARG A 37 2.14 -0.57 9.16
N VAL A 38 2.75 0.61 9.20
CA VAL A 38 3.66 1.07 8.16
C VAL A 38 4.96 1.57 8.78
N LYS A 39 6.04 1.49 8.02
CA LYS A 39 7.35 2.03 8.36
C LYS A 39 7.64 3.24 7.47
N LEU A 40 8.10 4.34 8.07
CA LEU A 40 8.58 5.51 7.34
C LEU A 40 9.95 5.19 6.73
N VAL A 41 10.08 5.35 5.41
CA VAL A 41 11.33 5.10 4.69
C VAL A 41 11.98 6.37 4.13
N SER A 42 11.18 7.39 3.79
CA SER A 42 11.73 8.67 3.33
C SER A 42 10.79 9.83 3.66
N ALA A 43 11.38 11.01 3.87
CA ALA A 43 10.67 12.26 4.09
C ALA A 43 11.30 13.35 3.22
N ASP A 44 10.54 13.84 2.25
CA ASP A 44 10.94 14.96 1.39
C ASP A 44 10.13 16.21 1.79
N LEU A 45 10.83 17.17 2.40
CA LEU A 45 10.24 18.43 2.85
C LEU A 45 9.91 19.38 1.69
N ALA A 46 10.65 19.32 0.58
CA ALA A 46 10.44 20.21 -0.56
C ALA A 46 9.12 19.87 -1.26
N SER A 47 8.86 18.57 -1.47
CA SER A 47 7.58 18.10 -2.03
C SER A 47 6.47 17.91 -0.98
N ARG A 48 6.80 18.01 0.31
CA ARG A 48 5.91 17.69 1.45
C ARG A 48 5.37 16.26 1.36
N GLN A 49 6.21 15.32 0.95
CA GLN A 49 5.86 13.92 0.78
C GLN A 49 6.58 13.04 1.80
N LEU A 50 5.84 12.08 2.36
CA LEU A 50 6.38 11.01 3.18
C LEU A 50 6.15 9.70 2.44
N ASP A 51 7.19 8.90 2.28
CA ASP A 51 7.12 7.56 1.69
C ASP A 51 7.15 6.50 2.78
N PHE A 52 6.29 5.49 2.64
CA PHE A 52 6.11 4.42 3.61
C PHE A 52 6.17 3.04 2.93
N GLU A 53 6.49 2.03 3.74
CA GLU A 53 6.42 0.61 3.37
C GLU A 53 5.58 -0.16 4.40
N LEU A 54 5.01 -1.29 4.00
CA LEU A 54 4.32 -2.18 4.95
C LEU A 54 5.36 -2.81 5.89
N ALA A 55 5.00 -2.90 7.18
CA ALA A 55 5.87 -3.41 8.24
C ALA A 55 5.89 -4.94 8.34
#